data_AF-A0A3A4ZLE3-F1
#
_entry.id   AF-A0A3A4ZLE3-F1
#
_cell.length_a   1.000
_cell.length_b   1.000
_cell.length_c   1.000
_cell.angle_alpha   90.00
_cell.angle_beta   90.00
_cell.angle_gamma   90.00
#
_symmetry.space_group_name_H-M   'P 1'
#
loop_
_entity.id
_entity.type
_entity.pdbx_description
1 polymer ?
#
loop_
_entity_poly.entity_id
_entity_poly.type
_entity_poly.pdbx_seq_one_letter_code
_entity_poly.pdbx_strand_id
1 'polypeptide(L)' 'AASGSFGFFVDEVLEVARVQAEEMQAAPALGADGPREAVVTGIVKVSGRMVVCIDPENIIPDDATAKELAIGG' A
#
# COMPACT_ATOMS: atom_id res chain seq x y z
N ALA A 1 -14.07 -12.80 14.60
CA ALA A 1 -12.81 -12.31 14.01
C ALA A 1 -12.57 -10.92 14.57
N ALA A 2 -11.38 -10.62 15.09
CA ALA A 2 -11.09 -9.27 15.59
C ALA A 2 -11.12 -8.29 14.41
N SER A 3 -12.06 -7.35 14.42
CA SER A 3 -12.14 -6.27 13.45
C SER A 3 -11.30 -5.10 13.94
N GLY A 4 -10.02 -5.08 13.57
CA GLY A 4 -9.12 -3.94 13.80
C GLY A 4 -9.18 -2.96 12.63
N SER A 5 -8.96 -1.67 12.89
CA SER A 5 -8.76 -0.66 11.85
C SER A 5 -7.29 -0.23 11.85
N PHE A 6 -6.69 -0.17 10.67
CA PHE A 6 -5.33 0.36 10.48
C PHE A 6 -5.40 1.71 9.76
N GLY A 7 -4.37 2.53 9.95
CA GLY A 7 -4.22 3.81 9.28
C GLY A 7 -2.80 3.98 8.74
N PHE A 8 -2.67 4.74 7.66
CA PHE A 8 -1.37 5.08 7.08
C PHE A 8 -0.95 6.48 7.54
N PHE A 9 0.27 6.62 8.02
CA PHE A 9 0.85 7.92 8.31
C PHE A 9 1.47 8.48 7.02
N VAL A 10 0.92 9.59 6.54
CA VAL A 10 1.33 10.26 5.29
C VAL A 10 1.55 11.74 5.56
N ASP A 11 2.35 12.39 4.72
CA ASP A 11 2.58 13.84 4.80
C ASP A 11 1.30 14.62 4.45
N GLU A 12 0.68 14.28 3.32
CA GLU A 12 -0.54 14.94 2.84
C GLU A 12 -1.35 14.03 1.90
N VAL A 13 -2.67 14.25 1.85
CA VAL A 13 -3.57 13.68 0.83
C VAL A 13 -3.83 14.73 -0.25
N LEU A 14 -3.43 14.42 -1.49
CA LEU A 14 -3.48 15.38 -2.60
C LEU A 14 -4.84 15.42 -3.30
N GLU A 15 -5.25 14.30 -3.90
CA GLU A 15 -6.46 14.23 -4.73
C GLU A 15 -7.01 12.80 -4.81
N VAL A 16 -8.26 12.67 -5.26
CA VAL A 16 -8.84 11.39 -5.65
C VAL A 16 -8.88 11.33 -7.17
N ALA A 17 -7.99 10.53 -7.75
CA ALA A 17 -7.92 10.32 -9.19
C ALA A 17 -8.67 9.05 -9.60
N ARG A 18 -9.42 9.13 -10.71
CA ARG A 18 -9.94 7.94 -11.40
C ARG A 18 -8.93 7.50 -12.45
N VAL A 19 -8.57 6.23 -12.43
CA VAL A 19 -7.60 5.62 -13.34
C VAL A 19 -8.23 4.41 -14.02
N GLN A 20 -7.94 4.22 -15.29
CA GLN A 20 -8.35 3.02 -16.02
C GLN A 20 -7.33 1.91 -15.79
N ALA A 21 -7.79 0.66 -15.81
CA ALA A 21 -6.92 -0.50 -15.58
C ALA A 21 -5.80 -0.59 -16.63
N GLU A 22 -6.10 -0.18 -17.86
CA GLU A 22 -5.15 -0.21 -18.99
C GLU A 22 -4.02 0.84 -18.86
N GLU A 23 -4.21 1.86 -18.02
CA GLU A 23 -3.19 2.88 -17.73
C GLU A 23 -2.18 2.39 -16.67
N MET A 24 -2.48 1.28 -16.00
CA MET A 24 -1.62 0.69 -14.98
C MET A 24 -0.48 -0.08 -15.66
N GLN A 25 0.74 0.35 -15.38
CA GLN A 25 1.97 -0.34 -15.79
C GLN A 25 2.39 -1.31 -14.70
N ALA A 26 3.01 -2.42 -15.12
CA ALA A 26 3.57 -3.40 -14.19
C ALA A 26 4.50 -2.73 -13.18
N ALA A 27 4.51 -3.26 -11.96
CA ALA A 27 5.43 -2.80 -10.93
C ALA A 27 6.86 -2.83 -11.50
N PRO A 28 7.63 -1.73 -11.34
CA PRO A 28 9.03 -1.76 -11.73
C PRO A 28 9.73 -2.81 -10.88
N ALA A 29 10.78 -3.43 -11.40
CA ALA A 29 11.63 -4.28 -10.58
C ALA A 29 12.26 -3.41 -9.49
N LEU A 30 11.69 -3.43 -8.28
CA LEU A 30 12.18 -2.70 -7.12
C LEU A 30 13.32 -3.52 -6.47
N GLY A 31 14.33 -3.85 -7.28
CA GLY A 31 15.59 -4.48 -6.88
C GLY A 31 15.47 -5.61 -5.86
N ALA A 32 15.17 -6.83 -6.33
CA ALA A 32 15.52 -8.19 -5.87
C ALA A 32 15.59 -8.59 -4.38
N ASP A 33 15.57 -7.71 -3.38
CA ASP A 33 15.83 -8.06 -1.98
C ASP A 33 14.87 -7.34 -1.03
N GLY A 34 13.61 -7.78 -1.01
CA GLY A 34 12.78 -7.56 0.17
C GLY A 34 11.27 -7.68 -0.02
N PRO A 35 10.49 -7.59 1.08
CA PRO A 35 9.02 -7.66 1.09
C PRO A 35 8.30 -6.60 0.23
N ARG A 36 9.05 -5.67 -0.37
CA ARG A 36 8.56 -4.48 -1.05
C ARG A 36 7.96 -4.77 -2.43
N GLU A 37 8.37 -5.86 -3.09
CA GLU A 37 7.76 -6.26 -4.37
C GLU A 37 6.31 -6.71 -4.21
N ALA A 38 5.95 -7.35 -3.08
CA ALA A 38 4.58 -7.81 -2.83
C ALA A 38 3.60 -6.66 -2.53
N VAL A 39 4.14 -5.51 -2.10
CA VAL A 39 3.34 -4.34 -1.70
C VAL A 39 2.96 -3.47 -2.90
N VAL A 40 3.80 -3.40 -3.93
CA VAL A 40 3.59 -2.52 -5.08
C VAL A 40 2.86 -3.27 -6.19
N THR A 41 1.64 -2.83 -6.51
CA THR A 41 0.83 -3.43 -7.57
C THR A 41 1.20 -2.92 -8.95
N GLY A 42 1.72 -1.70 -9.04
CA GLY A 42 2.06 -1.09 -10.31
C GLY A 42 2.42 0.37 -10.21
N ILE A 43 2.54 0.99 -11.39
CA ILE A 43 2.72 2.42 -11.55
C ILE A 43 1.64 2.95 -12.49
N VAL A 44 1.10 4.11 -12.18
CA VAL A 44 0.20 4.85 -13.07
C VAL A 44 0.67 6.28 -13.22
N LYS A 45 0.42 6.88 -14.39
CA LYS A 45 0.71 8.29 -14.62
C LYS A 45 -0.56 9.12 -14.47
N VAL A 46 -0.61 9.97 -13.45
CA VAL A 46 -1.76 10.84 -13.15
C VAL A 46 -1.33 12.29 -13.28
N SER A 47 -1.98 13.04 -14.17
CA SER A 47 -1.74 14.48 -14.35
C SER A 47 -0.25 14.83 -14.57
N GLY A 48 0.46 13.98 -15.34
CA GLY A 48 1.90 14.17 -15.61
C GLY A 48 2.85 13.64 -14.52
N ARG A 49 2.33 13.21 -13.37
CA ARG A 49 3.10 12.66 -12.24
C ARG A 49 3.07 11.14 -12.26
N MET A 50 4.15 10.53 -11.80
CA MET A 50 4.22 9.09 -11.59
C MET A 50 3.70 8.76 -10.19
N VAL A 51 2.72 7.86 -10.11
CA VAL A 51 2.10 7.42 -8.86
C VAL A 51 2.33 5.92 -8.72
N VAL A 52 2.90 5.52 -7.59
CA VAL A 52 3.07 4.11 -7.24
C VAL A 52 1.79 3.62 -6.58
N CYS A 53 1.22 2.53 -7.10
CA CYS A 53 0.05 1.89 -6.54
C CYS A 53 0.50 0.82 -5.54
N ILE A 54 -0.09 0.86 -4.35
CA ILE A 54 0.20 -0.10 -3.27
C ILE A 54 -1.07 -0.87 -2.91
N ASP A 55 -0.91 -2.16 -2.62
CA ASP A 55 -1.98 -2.99 -2.08
C ASP A 55 -1.96 -2.92 -0.55
N PRO A 56 -2.95 -2.29 0.11
CA PRO A 56 -2.98 -2.19 1.57
C PRO A 56 -3.06 -3.55 2.26
N GLU A 57 -3.60 -4.59 1.62
CA GLU A 57 -3.70 -5.93 2.21
C GLU A 57 -2.32 -6.58 2.34
N ASN A 58 -1.42 -6.35 1.38
CA ASN A 58 -0.05 -6.89 1.40
C ASN A 58 0.93 -6.06 2.25
N ILE A 59 0.51 -4.87 2.72
CA ILE A 59 1.35 -4.04 3.60
C ILE A 59 1.29 -4.51 5.04
N ILE A 60 0.16 -5.09 5.46
CA ILE A 60 -0.06 -5.52 6.83
C ILE A 60 0.48 -6.94 6.94
N PRO A 61 1.59 -7.16 7.65
CA PRO A 61 2.07 -8.51 7.84
C PRO A 61 1.10 -9.25 8.77
N ASP A 62 0.90 -10.55 8.56
CA ASP A 62 -0.09 -11.37 9.28
C ASP A 62 0.06 -11.31 10.82
N ASP A 63 1.27 -11.00 11.29
CA ASP A 63 1.65 -10.86 12.70
C ASP A 63 1.37 -9.46 13.30
N ALA A 64 0.99 -8.46 12.49
CA ALA A 64 0.55 -7.16 12.99
C ALA A 64 -0.73 -7.27 13.84
N THR A 65 -1.60 -8.23 13.52
CA THR A 65 -2.79 -8.59 14.31
C THR A 65 -2.46 -9.16 15.70
N ALA A 66 -1.20 -9.53 15.97
CA ALA A 66 -0.79 -10.17 17.22
C ALA A 66 -0.21 -9.21 18.28
N LYS A 67 0.06 -7.94 17.94
CA LYS A 67 0.73 -7.00 18.89
C LYS A 67 -0.18 -5.99 19.58
N GLU A 68 -1.44 -5.87 19.20
CA GLU A 68 -2.39 -4.91 19.79
C GLU A 68 -3.35 -5.55 20.80
N LEU A 69 -2.87 -6.46 21.64
CA LEU A 69 -3.63 -6.98 22.80
C LEU A 69 -2.84 -6.97 24.11
N ALA A 70 -1.68 -6.30 24.15
CA ALA A 70 -0.79 -6.33 25.32
C ALA A 70 -0.58 -5.00 26.05
N ILE A 71 -1.33 -3.92 25.74
CA ILE A 71 -1.28 -2.69 26.55
C ILE A 71 -2.70 -2.11 26.74
N GLY A 72 -3.30 -2.44 27.89
CA GLY A 72 -4.54 -1.85 28.39
C GLY A 72 -5.20 -2.78 29.40
N GLY A 73 -5.20 -2.39 30.68
CA GLY A 73 -5.59 -3.21 31.83
C GLY A 73 -7.08 -3.40 32.05
#